data_AF-A0A8B9NZG4-F1
#
_entry.id   AF-A0A8B9NZG4-F1
#
_cell.length_a   1.000
_cell.length_b   1.000
_cell.length_c   1.000
_cell.angle_alpha   90.00
_cell.angle_beta   90.00
_cell.angle_gamma   90.00
#
_symmetry.space_group_name_H-M   'P 1'
#
loop_
_entity.id
_entity.type
_entity.pdbx_description
1 polymer ?
#
loop_
_entity_poly.entity_id
_entity_poly.type
_entity_poly.pdbx_seq_one_letter_code
_entity_poly.pdbx_strand_id
1 'polypeptide(L)'
;MSSVSSYALRMARLSARIFGEVARPTDTKSMKVVKLFSEQPLAKRKEVYSWYPPHNTYYALMKKLRYFGLYRDEHQDFKEEMRRLKKLRGKERPKKAGEGLACELHVGAGETRCKMMESTLAVHLDPCGFIVLPCKLRRRALWW
;
A
#
# COMPACT_ATOMS: atom_id res chain seq x y z
N MET A 1 -29.26 -5.30 51.88
CA MET A 1 -28.89 -3.90 51.57
C MET A 1 -30.07 -3.02 51.93
N SER A 2 -29.91 -2.11 52.89
CA SER A 2 -30.97 -1.15 53.25
C SER A 2 -31.28 -0.25 52.04
N SER A 3 -32.58 -0.06 51.75
CA SER A 3 -33.02 0.78 50.64
C SER A 3 -32.53 2.21 50.83
N VAL A 4 -31.89 2.77 49.81
CA VAL A 4 -31.36 4.13 49.83
C VAL A 4 -32.50 5.14 50.08
N SER A 5 -32.29 6.10 50.99
CA SER A 5 -33.29 7.15 51.27
C SER A 5 -33.58 8.02 50.05
N SER A 6 -34.83 8.42 49.87
CA SER A 6 -35.28 9.34 48.81
C SER A 6 -34.48 10.65 48.80
N TYR A 7 -34.08 11.15 49.98
CA TYR A 7 -33.22 12.34 50.09
C TYR A 7 -31.83 12.09 49.50
N ALA A 8 -31.21 10.95 49.80
CA ALA A 8 -29.89 10.61 49.28
C ALA A 8 -29.88 10.48 47.74
N LEU A 9 -30.94 9.93 47.14
CA LEU A 9 -31.09 9.90 45.68
C LEU A 9 -31.21 11.31 45.06
N ARG A 10 -31.88 12.24 45.74
CA ARG A 10 -31.96 13.65 45.31
C ARG A 10 -30.59 14.34 45.41
N MET A 11 -29.86 14.09 46.50
CA MET A 11 -28.50 14.62 46.69
C MET A 11 -27.52 14.10 45.64
N ALA A 12 -27.55 12.80 45.33
CA ALA A 12 -26.69 12.20 44.30
C ALA A 12 -26.99 12.74 42.89
N ARG A 13 -28.26 12.99 42.56
CA ARG A 13 -28.64 13.62 41.28
C ARG A 13 -28.21 15.08 41.21
N LEU A 14 -28.32 15.81 42.32
CA LEU A 14 -27.91 17.21 42.40
C LEU A 14 -26.39 17.33 42.20
N SER A 15 -25.59 16.54 42.91
CA SER A 15 -24.14 16.54 42.75
C SER A 15 -23.73 16.21 41.32
N ALA A 16 -24.33 15.18 40.70
CA ALA A 16 -24.04 14.82 39.31
C ALA A 16 -24.32 15.97 38.33
N ARG A 17 -25.39 16.75 38.55
CA ARG A 17 -25.68 17.94 37.71
C ARG A 17 -24.67 19.07 37.92
N ILE A 18 -24.28 19.31 39.17
CA ILE A 18 -23.32 20.37 39.52
C ILE A 18 -21.96 20.08 38.88
N PHE A 19 -21.51 18.82 38.92
CA PHE A 19 -20.21 18.41 38.38
C PHE A 19 -20.24 17.99 36.91
N GLY A 20 -21.41 18.05 36.24
CA GLY A 20 -21.57 17.69 34.83
C GLY A 20 -21.45 16.19 34.54
N GLU A 21 -21.63 15.35 35.55
CA GLU A 21 -21.69 13.90 35.44
C GLU A 21 -23.09 13.43 34.97
N VAL A 22 -23.24 12.12 34.75
CA VAL A 22 -24.49 11.54 34.25
C VAL A 22 -25.57 11.56 35.34
N ALA A 23 -26.47 12.55 35.28
CA ALA A 23 -27.53 12.74 36.29
C ALA A 23 -28.71 11.77 36.17
N ARG A 24 -28.92 11.15 35.00
CA ARG A 24 -29.97 10.14 34.79
C ARG A 24 -29.39 8.76 35.11
N PRO A 25 -30.10 7.88 35.85
CA PRO A 25 -29.65 6.52 36.01
C PRO A 25 -29.62 5.85 34.63
N THR A 26 -28.43 5.46 34.19
CA THR A 26 -28.21 4.84 32.89
C THR A 26 -27.64 3.44 33.06
N ASP A 27 -27.99 2.55 32.15
CA ASP A 27 -27.47 1.19 32.13
C ASP A 27 -25.94 1.16 31.98
N THR A 28 -25.33 0.09 32.50
CA THR A 28 -23.88 -0.13 32.41
C THR A 28 -23.37 -0.16 30.97
N LYS A 29 -24.19 -0.64 30.02
CA LYS A 29 -23.89 -0.63 28.57
C LYS A 29 -23.81 0.79 28.01
N SER A 30 -24.73 1.66 28.42
CA SER A 30 -24.84 3.05 27.96
C SER A 30 -23.70 3.92 28.49
N MET A 31 -23.18 3.61 29.69
CA MET A 31 -21.99 4.28 30.26
C MET A 31 -20.72 4.08 29.42
N LYS A 32 -20.67 3.08 28.52
CA LYS A 32 -19.55 2.91 27.58
C LYS A 32 -19.40 4.13 26.66
N VAL A 33 -20.51 4.73 26.24
CA VAL A 33 -20.50 5.87 25.32
C VAL A 33 -19.85 7.08 25.98
N VAL A 34 -20.16 7.33 27.26
CA VAL A 34 -19.53 8.38 28.05
C VAL A 34 -18.01 8.19 28.10
N LYS A 35 -17.55 6.96 28.35
CA LYS A 35 -16.11 6.63 28.37
C LYS A 35 -15.42 6.81 27.03
N LEU A 36 -16.09 6.42 25.94
CA LEU A 36 -15.57 6.57 24.58
C LEU A 36 -15.34 8.03 24.19
N PHE A 37 -16.17 8.94 24.67
CA PHE A 37 -16.04 10.38 24.40
C PHE A 37 -15.21 11.14 25.44
N SER A 38 -15.10 10.61 26.67
CA SER A 38 -14.21 11.19 27.68
C SER A 38 -12.73 10.94 27.35
N GLU A 39 -12.42 9.80 26.73
CA GLU A 39 -11.04 9.45 26.35
C GLU A 39 -10.72 9.85 24.91
N GLN A 40 -9.44 10.14 24.65
CA GLN A 40 -8.98 10.33 23.28
C GLN A 40 -9.01 8.98 22.53
N PRO A 41 -9.68 8.90 21.36
CA PRO A 41 -9.74 7.68 20.59
C PRO A 41 -8.34 7.26 20.12
N LEU A 42 -8.08 5.96 20.10
CA LEU A 42 -6.77 5.36 19.81
C LEU A 42 -6.14 5.94 18.53
N ALA A 43 -6.91 6.06 17.45
CA ALA A 43 -6.43 6.55 16.16
C ALA A 43 -5.89 8.00 16.19
N LYS A 44 -6.35 8.83 17.13
CA LYS A 44 -5.90 10.22 17.27
C LYS A 44 -4.74 10.37 18.24
N ARG A 45 -4.35 9.30 18.95
CA ARG A 45 -3.20 9.34 19.86
C ARG A 45 -1.94 9.54 19.03
N LYS A 46 -1.06 10.43 19.49
CA LYS A 46 0.18 10.78 18.78
C LYS A 46 1.06 9.58 18.52
N GLU A 47 1.12 8.68 19.48
CA GLU A 47 1.82 7.40 19.42
C GLU A 47 1.40 6.55 18.21
N VAL A 48 0.11 6.61 17.83
CA VAL A 48 -0.45 5.77 16.77
C VAL A 48 -0.23 6.41 15.39
N TYR A 49 -0.65 7.66 15.19
CA TYR A 49 -0.55 8.28 13.86
C TYR A 49 0.88 8.73 13.51
N SER A 50 1.68 9.10 14.51
CA SER A 50 3.06 9.56 14.32
C SER A 50 4.08 8.43 14.56
N TRP A 51 3.67 7.18 14.32
CA TRP A 51 4.52 6.01 14.52
C TRP A 51 5.78 6.04 13.64
N TYR A 52 5.62 6.37 12.36
CA TYR A 52 6.74 6.49 11.43
C TYR A 52 7.20 7.94 11.34
N PRO A 53 8.52 8.21 11.44
CA PRO A 53 9.07 9.51 11.09
C PRO A 53 8.76 9.85 9.62
N PRO A 54 8.63 11.14 9.27
CA PRO A 54 8.37 11.57 7.90
C PRO A 54 9.59 11.31 6.99
N HIS A 55 9.76 10.08 6.49
CA HIS A 55 10.96 9.68 5.74
C HIS A 55 11.18 10.52 4.47
N ASN A 56 10.11 10.95 3.81
CA ASN A 56 10.17 11.75 2.59
C ASN A 56 10.83 13.11 2.83
N THR A 57 10.61 13.74 3.99
CA THR A 57 11.22 15.04 4.31
C THR A 57 12.70 14.88 4.53
N TYR A 58 13.13 13.87 5.30
CA TYR A 58 14.54 13.58 5.52
C TYR A 58 15.26 13.23 4.21
N TYR A 59 14.68 12.36 3.39
CA TYR A 59 15.25 11.97 2.11
C TYR A 59 15.42 13.18 1.18
N ALA A 60 14.38 14.00 1.03
CA ALA A 60 14.43 15.18 0.18
C ALA A 60 15.43 16.22 0.69
N LEU A 61 15.50 16.41 2.01
CA LEU A 61 16.42 17.35 2.65
C LEU A 61 17.88 16.92 2.44
N MET A 62 18.22 15.67 2.72
CA MET A 62 19.58 15.14 2.56
C MET A 62 20.01 15.12 1.09
N LYS A 63 19.08 14.81 0.18
CA LYS A 63 19.32 14.88 -1.26
C LYS A 63 19.63 16.31 -1.73
N LYS A 64 18.90 17.32 -1.24
CA LYS A 64 19.16 18.73 -1.56
C LYS A 64 20.51 19.18 -1.02
N LEU A 65 20.84 18.81 0.23
CA LEU A 65 22.14 19.10 0.83
C LEU A 65 23.31 18.51 0.03
N ARG A 66 23.12 17.30 -0.52
CA ARG A 66 24.09 16.68 -1.43
C ARG A 66 24.30 17.51 -2.70
N TYR A 67 23.22 18.01 -3.31
CA TYR A 67 23.33 18.88 -4.49
C TYR A 67 24.02 20.21 -4.21
N PHE A 68 23.89 20.74 -2.99
CA PHE A 68 24.62 21.93 -2.56
C PHE A 68 26.06 21.65 -2.13
N GLY A 69 26.50 20.38 -2.11
CA GLY A 69 27.84 19.99 -1.67
C GLY A 69 28.06 20.08 -0.16
N LEU A 70 27.00 20.31 0.62
CA LEU A 70 27.06 20.43 2.09
C LEU A 70 27.05 19.06 2.78
N TYR A 71 26.52 18.04 2.12
CA TYR A 71 26.43 16.68 2.64
C TYR A 71 26.99 15.67 1.64
N ARG A 72 27.82 14.75 2.13
CA ARG A 72 28.37 13.65 1.33
C ARG A 72 27.63 12.35 1.66
N ASP A 73 26.94 11.79 0.67
CA ASP A 73 26.19 10.53 0.80
C ASP A 73 26.94 9.39 0.09
N GLU A 74 27.80 8.70 0.84
CA GLU A 74 28.61 7.58 0.34
C GLU A 74 27.75 6.45 -0.24
N HIS A 75 26.55 6.27 0.31
CA HIS A 75 25.64 5.22 -0.12
C HIS A 75 25.06 5.51 -1.51
N GLN A 76 24.76 6.77 -1.81
CA GLN A 76 24.36 7.15 -3.17
C GLN A 76 25.51 7.17 -4.15
N ASP A 77 26.70 7.63 -3.73
CA ASP A 77 27.90 7.60 -4.57
C ASP A 77 28.19 6.16 -5.06
N PHE A 78 28.12 5.19 -4.14
CA PHE A 78 28.28 3.77 -4.48
C PHE A 78 27.22 3.28 -5.47
N LYS A 79 25.95 3.63 -5.25
CA LYS A 79 24.85 3.25 -6.16
C LYS A 79 24.99 3.86 -7.55
N GLU A 80 25.55 5.04 -7.65
CA GLU A 80 25.77 5.73 -8.93
C GLU A 80 26.94 5.12 -9.69
N GLU A 81 28.04 4.81 -9.02
CA GLU A 81 29.17 4.12 -9.64
C GLU A 81 28.79 2.71 -10.10
N MET A 82 28.06 1.95 -9.29
CA MET A 82 27.53 0.65 -9.72
C MET A 82 26.59 0.77 -10.92
N ARG A 83 25.77 1.82 -10.97
CA ARG A 83 24.92 2.09 -12.13
C ARG A 83 25.75 2.42 -13.37
N ARG A 84 26.81 3.22 -13.25
CA ARG A 84 27.74 3.55 -14.34
C ARG A 84 28.39 2.29 -14.93
N LEU A 85 28.95 1.43 -14.09
CA LEU A 85 29.53 0.16 -14.52
C LEU A 85 28.49 -0.75 -15.19
N LYS A 86 27.25 -0.76 -14.69
CA LYS A 86 26.17 -1.56 -15.27
C LYS A 86 25.79 -1.08 -16.68
N LYS A 87 25.82 0.25 -16.92
CA LYS A 87 25.60 0.83 -18.25
C LYS A 87 26.71 0.44 -19.24
N LEU A 88 27.97 0.50 -18.81
CA LEU A 88 29.12 0.07 -19.63
C LEU A 88 29.02 -1.41 -20.02
N ARG A 89 28.45 -2.25 -19.15
CA ARG A 89 28.17 -3.67 -19.43
C ARG A 89 26.93 -3.91 -20.30
N GLY A 90 26.26 -2.86 -20.76
CA GLY A 90 25.01 -2.97 -21.54
C GLY A 90 23.80 -3.46 -20.76
N LYS A 91 23.91 -3.63 -19.44
CA LYS A 91 22.82 -4.09 -18.55
C LYS A 91 22.02 -2.92 -17.99
N GLU A 92 21.80 -1.89 -18.79
CA GLU A 92 21.04 -0.72 -18.36
C GLU A 92 19.58 -1.10 -18.09
N ARG A 93 18.91 -0.34 -17.22
CA ARG A 93 17.47 -0.50 -17.05
C ARG A 93 16.79 -0.09 -18.36
N PRO A 94 15.83 -0.87 -18.88
CA PRO A 94 15.08 -0.49 -20.07
C PRO A 94 14.38 0.87 -19.86
N LYS A 95 14.22 1.63 -20.94
CA LYS A 95 13.60 2.97 -20.91
C LYS A 95 12.08 2.87 -20.72
N LYS A 96 11.63 2.64 -19.48
CA LYS A 96 10.21 2.57 -19.04
C LYS A 96 9.34 1.52 -19.78
N ALA A 97 8.21 1.20 -19.16
CA ALA A 97 7.41 0.01 -19.46
C ALA A 97 6.68 0.12 -20.81
N GLY A 98 6.96 -0.83 -21.69
CA GLY A 98 6.42 -0.95 -23.05
C GLY A 98 7.40 -1.67 -23.99
N GLU A 99 8.70 -1.48 -23.79
CA GLU A 99 9.75 -1.95 -24.70
C GLU A 99 10.79 -2.86 -24.01
N GLY A 100 10.41 -3.45 -22.87
CA GLY A 100 11.26 -4.37 -22.12
C GLY A 100 10.74 -5.80 -22.22
N LEU A 101 11.11 -6.47 -23.31
CA LEU A 101 10.83 -7.88 -23.66
C LEU A 101 9.34 -8.22 -23.85
N ALA A 102 8.75 -7.67 -24.92
CA ALA A 102 8.00 -8.48 -25.87
C ALA A 102 8.80 -8.48 -27.19
N CYS A 103 9.26 -9.64 -27.65
CA CYS A 103 9.69 -9.82 -29.05
C CYS A 103 8.48 -9.39 -29.92
N GLU A 104 8.59 -8.60 -30.97
CA GLU A 104 9.44 -8.68 -32.16
C GLU A 104 9.04 -7.48 -33.04
N LEU A 105 9.96 -6.77 -33.70
CA LEU A 105 9.69 -6.13 -35.01
C LEU A 105 11.03 -5.79 -35.70
N HIS A 106 11.29 -6.53 -36.77
CA HIS A 106 12.18 -6.13 -37.85
C HIS A 106 11.68 -4.83 -38.51
N VAL A 107 12.52 -3.80 -38.57
CA VAL A 107 12.50 -2.81 -39.67
C VAL A 107 13.94 -2.35 -39.94
N GLY A 108 14.46 -2.65 -41.13
CA GLY A 108 15.59 -1.91 -41.72
C GLY A 108 16.82 -2.71 -42.18
N ALA A 109 16.71 -3.29 -43.38
CA ALA A 109 17.74 -3.49 -44.42
C ALA A 109 19.16 -3.94 -44.02
N GLY A 110 19.49 -5.21 -44.29
CA GLY A 110 20.86 -5.70 -44.41
C GLY A 110 21.05 -7.17 -44.02
N GLU A 111 21.04 -8.06 -45.03
CA GLU A 111 21.57 -9.43 -45.01
C GLU A 111 21.28 -10.34 -43.81
N THR A 112 20.11 -10.99 -43.82
CA THR A 112 19.91 -12.26 -43.10
C THR A 112 20.20 -13.42 -44.04
N ARG A 113 21.39 -13.99 -43.90
CA ARG A 113 21.76 -15.28 -44.51
C ARG A 113 21.05 -16.40 -43.74
N CYS A 114 19.84 -16.73 -44.17
CA CYS A 114 19.14 -17.94 -43.74
C CYS A 114 19.90 -19.18 -44.23
N LYS A 115 20.52 -19.92 -43.32
CA LYS A 115 20.76 -21.35 -43.54
C LYS A 115 19.49 -22.08 -43.11
N MET A 116 18.67 -22.40 -44.10
CA MET A 116 17.70 -23.49 -44.03
C MET A 116 18.43 -24.85 -44.06
N MET A 117 17.67 -25.89 -43.72
CA MET A 117 17.95 -27.34 -43.71
C MET A 117 18.37 -27.82 -42.31
N GLU A 118 17.68 -28.76 -41.68
CA GLU A 118 16.85 -29.83 -42.23
C GLU A 118 16.05 -30.52 -41.11
N SER A 119 14.93 -31.16 -41.48
CA SER A 119 14.34 -32.37 -40.86
C SER A 119 13.78 -32.21 -39.42
N THR A 120 12.59 -32.69 -39.04
CA THR A 120 11.77 -33.79 -39.55
C THR A 120 10.44 -33.83 -38.76
N LEU A 121 9.35 -34.19 -39.46
CA LEU A 121 8.12 -34.86 -38.99
C LEU A 121 7.13 -34.05 -38.14
N ALA A 122 6.01 -33.60 -38.73
CA ALA A 122 4.70 -34.29 -38.83
C ALA A 122 3.87 -34.10 -37.52
N VAL A 123 2.56 -33.86 -37.47
CA VAL A 123 1.40 -34.31 -38.25
C VAL A 123 0.20 -33.38 -37.92
N HIS A 124 -0.71 -33.21 -38.89
CA HIS A 124 -2.16 -32.90 -38.78
C HIS A 124 -2.68 -31.48 -38.44
N LEU A 125 -3.22 -30.86 -39.48
CA LEU A 125 -4.36 -29.96 -39.45
C LEU A 125 -5.64 -30.79 -39.52
N ASP A 126 -6.56 -30.62 -38.57
CA ASP A 126 -7.95 -31.05 -38.72
C ASP A 126 -8.84 -29.88 -39.19
N PRO A 127 -9.67 -30.08 -40.23
CA PRO A 127 -10.46 -29.05 -40.89
C PRO A 127 -11.91 -29.06 -40.39
N CYS A 128 -12.19 -28.62 -39.16
CA CYS A 128 -13.57 -28.49 -38.69
C CYS A 128 -13.73 -27.26 -37.80
N GLY A 129 -14.36 -26.22 -38.34
CA GLY A 129 -14.73 -25.02 -37.59
C GLY A 129 -15.73 -25.34 -36.48
N PHE A 130 -15.31 -25.13 -35.24
CA PHE A 130 -16.21 -25.05 -34.09
C PHE A 130 -15.74 -23.95 -33.15
N ILE A 131 -16.56 -22.90 -33.03
CA ILE A 131 -16.41 -21.88 -32.00
C ILE A 131 -16.88 -22.52 -30.69
N VAL A 132 -15.95 -22.76 -29.77
CA VAL A 132 -16.29 -23.13 -28.38
C VAL A 132 -15.77 -22.04 -27.45
N LEU A 133 -16.69 -21.17 -27.03
CA LEU A 133 -16.54 -20.33 -25.84
C LEU A 133 -16.48 -21.23 -24.60
N PRO A 134 -15.45 -21.12 -23.73
CA PRO A 134 -15.58 -21.62 -22.36
C PRO A 134 -16.20 -20.54 -21.48
N CYS A 135 -17.52 -20.68 -21.29
CA CYS A 135 -18.25 -20.15 -20.15
C CYS A 135 -17.80 -20.91 -18.88
N LYS A 136 -16.99 -20.28 -18.02
CA LYS A 136 -16.95 -20.59 -16.59
C LYS A 136 -17.05 -19.29 -15.79
N LEU A 137 -18.29 -19.05 -15.35
CA LEU A 137 -18.71 -18.21 -14.23
C LEU A 137 -17.61 -18.05 -13.16
N ARG A 138 -17.27 -16.82 -12.76
CA ARG A 138 -18.02 -16.01 -11.78
C ARG A 138 -18.04 -16.66 -10.39
N ARG A 139 -17.07 -16.29 -9.54
CA ARG A 139 -17.20 -16.13 -8.07
C ARG A 139 -15.86 -15.67 -7.47
N ARG A 140 -15.73 -14.37 -7.22
CA ARG A 140 -15.11 -13.73 -6.03
C ARG A 140 -15.04 -12.23 -6.25
N ALA A 141 -16.22 -11.62 -6.20
CA ALA A 141 -16.37 -10.26 -5.70
C ALA A 141 -17.14 -10.38 -4.38
N LEU A 142 -16.82 -9.49 -3.44
CA LEU A 142 -17.30 -9.41 -2.06
C LEU A 142 -16.51 -10.29 -1.09
N TRP A 143 -15.72 -9.63 -0.24
CA TRP A 143 -15.71 -9.60 1.23
C TRP A 143 -14.74 -8.43 1.55
N TRP A 144 -15.25 -7.33 2.13
CA TRP A 144 -15.11 -7.00 3.57
C TRP A 144 -13.67 -7.13 4.06
#